data_AF-W1VMW3-F1
#
_entry.id   AF-W1VMW3-F1
#
_cell.length_a   1.000
_cell.length_b   1.000
_cell.length_c   1.000
_cell.angle_alpha   90.00
_cell.angle_beta   90.00
_cell.angle_gamma   90.00
#
_symmetry.space_group_name_H-M   'P 1'
#
loop_
_entity.id
_entity.type
_entity.pdbx_description
1 polymer ?
#
loop_
_entity_poly.entity_id
_entity_poly.type
_entity_poly.pdbx_seq_one_letter_code
_entity_poly.pdbx_strand_id
1 'polypeptide(L)'
;AADPPFERLARQEDESGTIVRGSEPVPVSEVDLRERILSRLPQALTPAQGEGEPAVRFEDVQAGRASLQDFVVSLSPKDLSCLAYGDVTMDSPLGAKGNAGALGGVTQELRALGVPPSITTDGPSGIRLAATASLLPCGTALASTWDPEAVEEMAALHGEEMAALGSDILLSPGMNIHRDPLCGRSFEYYSEDPLLTGLMGSAVVSGVQSTGRAACPKHFAANNQETNRIFNDSRVSERALREIYLRGFEIVVTEVAPKVLMTSYNKVNGVWAHYHYDLVTTILRREWGYEGLVITDWWMRMAQDPTFPALRDSAYRVRAGVDVLMPGGDKHFSTVRDDAIMDSYGQEEGITLGEMQATAAHVLRFLVS
;
A
#
# COMPACT_ATOMS: atom_id res chain seq x y z
N ALA A 1 12.36 -3.02 -21.24
CA ALA A 1 12.18 -2.49 -22.61
C ALA A 1 11.84 -1.02 -22.50
N ALA A 2 12.30 -0.17 -23.43
CA ALA A 2 11.96 1.25 -23.41
C ALA A 2 10.43 1.43 -23.44
N ASP A 3 9.92 2.43 -22.72
CA ASP A 3 8.49 2.73 -22.74
C ASP A 3 8.05 3.08 -24.16
N PRO A 4 7.00 2.44 -24.69
CA PRO A 4 6.53 2.74 -26.03
C PRO A 4 6.06 4.19 -26.08
N PRO A 5 6.55 5.00 -27.03
CA PRO A 5 6.10 6.37 -27.18
C PRO A 5 4.62 6.40 -27.57
N PHE A 6 3.91 7.42 -27.10
CA PHE A 6 2.53 7.68 -27.47
C PHE A 6 2.27 9.18 -27.49
N GLU A 7 1.16 9.59 -28.11
CA GLU A 7 0.73 10.98 -28.12
C GLU A 7 -0.36 11.23 -27.07
N ARG A 8 -0.40 12.45 -26.54
CA ARG A 8 -1.46 12.93 -25.65
C ARG A 8 -2.19 14.12 -26.25
N LEU A 9 -3.38 14.39 -25.73
CA LEU A 9 -4.11 15.61 -26.05
C LEU A 9 -3.34 16.84 -25.60
N ALA A 10 -3.30 17.85 -26.46
CA ALA A 10 -2.72 19.15 -26.19
C ALA A 10 -3.75 20.25 -26.44
N ARG A 11 -3.69 21.31 -25.62
CA ARG A 11 -4.44 22.54 -25.89
C ARG A 11 -3.72 23.30 -27.01
N GLN A 12 -4.40 23.56 -28.11
CA GLN A 12 -3.91 24.42 -29.19
C GLN A 12 -4.88 25.60 -29.39
N GLU A 13 -4.39 26.69 -29.97
CA GLU A 13 -5.20 27.84 -30.35
C GLU A 13 -5.16 27.95 -31.88
N ASP A 14 -6.31 28.11 -32.51
CA ASP A 14 -6.38 28.40 -33.95
C ASP A 14 -6.06 29.88 -34.23
N GLU A 15 -6.07 30.28 -35.50
CA GLU A 15 -5.78 31.67 -35.92
C GLU A 15 -6.75 32.71 -35.30
N SER A 16 -7.91 32.27 -34.82
CA SER A 16 -8.91 33.13 -34.15
C SER A 16 -8.72 33.21 -32.63
N GLY A 17 -7.76 32.48 -32.07
CA GLY A 17 -7.57 32.33 -30.62
C GLY A 17 -8.53 31.33 -29.97
N THR A 18 -9.28 30.57 -30.76
CA THR A 18 -10.21 29.55 -30.23
C THR A 18 -9.42 28.31 -29.81
N ILE A 19 -9.74 27.77 -28.63
CA ILE A 19 -9.13 26.54 -28.14
C ILE A 19 -9.61 25.35 -28.98
N VAL A 20 -8.66 24.66 -29.60
CA VAL A 20 -8.88 23.44 -30.38
C VAL A 20 -8.08 22.27 -29.81
N ARG A 21 -8.54 21.05 -30.12
CA ARG A 21 -7.87 19.81 -29.70
C ARG A 21 -6.65 19.57 -30.58
N GLY A 22 -5.47 19.63 -29.97
CA GLY A 22 -4.21 19.19 -30.55
C GLY A 22 -3.76 17.83 -30.05
N SER A 23 -2.61 17.39 -30.57
CA SER A 23 -1.87 16.20 -30.14
C SER A 23 -0.39 16.57 -29.99
N GLU A 24 0.29 15.99 -29.00
CA GLU A 24 1.73 16.14 -28.82
C GLU A 24 2.35 14.84 -28.29
N PRO A 25 3.63 14.55 -28.61
CA PRO A 25 4.30 13.37 -28.10
C PRO A 25 4.53 13.45 -26.59
N VAL A 26 4.36 12.33 -25.89
CA VAL A 26 4.71 12.20 -24.47
C VAL A 26 6.20 11.88 -24.35
N PRO A 27 6.97 12.60 -23.50
CA PRO A 27 8.37 12.27 -23.23
C PRO A 27 8.51 10.85 -22.67
N VAL A 28 9.52 10.13 -23.15
CA VAL A 28 9.88 8.79 -22.66
C VAL A 28 10.81 8.95 -21.46
N SER A 29 10.72 8.04 -20.49
CA SER A 29 11.61 8.06 -19.32
C SER A 29 13.07 7.86 -19.73
N GLU A 30 13.94 8.73 -19.22
CA GLU A 30 15.40 8.65 -19.35
C GLU A 30 16.06 8.22 -18.03
N VAL A 31 15.26 7.82 -17.03
CA VAL A 31 15.75 7.49 -15.69
C VAL A 31 16.53 6.18 -15.71
N ASP A 32 17.78 6.22 -15.24
CA ASP A 32 18.49 5.01 -14.82
C ASP A 32 17.93 4.54 -13.46
N LEU A 33 16.95 3.65 -13.52
CA LEU A 33 16.31 3.09 -12.33
C LEU A 33 17.30 2.29 -11.48
N ARG A 34 18.29 1.65 -12.10
CA ARG A 34 19.28 0.82 -11.40
C ARG A 34 20.17 1.69 -10.52
N GLU A 35 20.76 2.74 -11.09
CA GLU A 35 21.59 3.70 -10.35
C GLU A 35 20.77 4.38 -9.24
N ARG A 36 19.53 4.78 -9.55
CA ARG A 36 18.62 5.38 -8.58
C ARG A 36 18.38 4.48 -7.38
N ILE A 37 18.12 3.19 -7.59
CA ILE A 37 17.89 2.23 -6.52
C ILE A 37 19.16 2.04 -5.69
N LEU A 38 20.29 1.74 -6.34
CA LEU A 38 21.54 1.45 -5.63
C LEU A 38 22.04 2.63 -4.79
N SER A 39 21.89 3.86 -5.28
CA SER A 39 22.26 5.08 -4.54
C SER A 39 21.35 5.39 -3.35
N ARG A 40 20.22 4.70 -3.23
CA ARG A 40 19.18 4.94 -2.21
C ARG A 40 18.90 3.73 -1.33
N LEU A 41 19.69 2.66 -1.44
CA LEU A 41 19.50 1.48 -0.59
C LEU A 41 19.58 1.87 0.89
N PRO A 42 18.61 1.45 1.72
CA PRO A 42 18.65 1.72 3.15
C PRO A 42 19.86 1.03 3.77
N GLN A 43 20.55 1.74 4.66
CA GLN A 43 21.63 1.17 5.44
C GLN A 43 21.05 0.26 6.53
N ALA A 44 21.78 -0.81 6.86
CA ALA A 44 21.42 -1.66 7.99
C ALA A 44 21.44 -0.84 9.29
N LEU A 45 20.41 -1.01 10.11
CA LEU A 45 20.31 -0.40 11.42
C LEU A 45 21.37 -0.98 12.36
N THR A 46 21.87 -0.13 13.25
CA THR A 46 22.76 -0.51 14.35
C THR A 46 22.01 -0.40 15.68
N PRO A 47 22.36 -1.18 16.71
CA PRO A 47 21.77 -1.01 18.04
C PRO A 47 21.92 0.43 18.55
N ALA A 48 20.87 0.99 19.16
CA ALA A 48 20.95 2.30 19.82
C ALA A 48 21.65 2.19 21.20
N GLN A 49 21.59 1.01 21.83
CA GLN A 49 22.29 0.66 23.07
C GLN A 49 23.32 -0.45 22.79
N GLY A 50 24.48 -0.43 23.47
CA GLY A 50 25.67 -1.23 23.12
C GLY A 50 25.46 -2.76 23.09
N GLU A 51 26.38 -3.47 22.45
CA GLU A 51 26.33 -4.94 22.31
C GLU A 51 26.27 -5.67 23.67
N GLY A 52 25.30 -6.58 23.86
CA GLY A 52 25.26 -7.51 24.99
C GLY A 52 24.02 -7.46 25.91
N GLU A 53 23.01 -6.64 25.60
CA GLU A 53 21.75 -6.60 26.36
C GLU A 53 20.78 -7.75 26.04
N PRO A 54 19.86 -8.10 26.96
CA PRO A 54 18.94 -9.22 26.78
C PRO A 54 18.02 -9.06 25.57
N ALA A 55 17.48 -10.19 25.08
CA ALA A 55 16.54 -10.21 23.96
C ALA A 55 15.35 -9.27 24.22
N VAL A 56 15.24 -8.22 23.39
CA VAL A 56 14.19 -7.21 23.49
C VAL A 56 12.86 -7.85 23.09
N ARG A 57 11.83 -7.71 23.91
CA ARG A 57 10.46 -8.13 23.55
C ARG A 57 9.70 -6.95 22.97
N PHE A 58 8.75 -7.22 22.08
CA PHE A 58 7.94 -6.15 21.50
C PHE A 58 7.10 -5.41 22.54
N GLU A 59 6.71 -6.09 23.62
CA GLU A 59 5.98 -5.45 24.73
C GLU A 59 6.84 -4.42 25.47
N ASP A 60 8.19 -4.52 25.41
CA ASP A 60 9.09 -3.51 25.95
C ASP A 60 9.10 -2.25 25.07
N VAL A 61 8.95 -2.40 23.75
CA VAL A 61 8.78 -1.27 22.83
C VAL A 61 7.44 -0.57 23.10
N GLN A 62 6.35 -1.33 23.22
CA GLN A 62 5.02 -0.79 23.51
C GLN A 62 4.97 -0.06 24.87
N ALA A 63 5.74 -0.54 25.85
CA ALA A 63 5.84 0.10 27.16
C ALA A 63 6.88 1.22 27.24
N GLY A 64 7.57 1.56 26.14
CA GLY A 64 8.61 2.59 26.10
C GLY A 64 9.89 2.23 26.86
N ARG A 65 10.12 0.95 27.17
CA ARG A 65 11.33 0.43 27.83
C ARG A 65 12.47 0.13 26.86
N ALA A 66 12.16 -0.08 25.58
CA ALA A 66 13.13 -0.28 24.52
C ALA A 66 12.74 0.53 23.27
N SER A 67 13.71 0.86 22.43
CA SER A 67 13.40 1.53 21.15
C SER A 67 12.92 0.52 20.11
N LEU A 68 12.11 0.99 19.15
CA LEU A 68 11.71 0.17 18.01
C LEU A 68 12.93 -0.32 17.20
N GLN A 69 13.95 0.53 17.09
CA GLN A 69 15.20 0.20 16.39
C GLN A 69 15.94 -0.95 17.06
N ASP A 70 16.06 -0.96 18.40
CA ASP A 70 16.71 -2.04 19.13
C ASP A 70 15.97 -3.37 18.94
N PHE A 71 14.63 -3.34 18.97
CA PHE A 71 13.83 -4.53 18.69
C PHE A 71 14.06 -5.03 17.26
N VAL A 72 14.00 -4.16 16.24
CA VAL A 72 14.23 -4.55 14.83
C VAL A 72 15.63 -5.15 14.63
N VAL A 73 16.66 -4.56 15.24
CA VAL A 73 18.04 -5.06 15.16
C VAL A 73 18.20 -6.43 15.85
N SER A 74 17.39 -6.72 16.88
CA SER A 74 17.42 -8.00 17.57
C SER A 74 16.80 -9.17 16.79
N LEU A 75 16.01 -8.88 15.74
CA LEU A 75 15.31 -9.90 14.95
C LEU A 75 16.26 -10.67 14.03
N SER A 76 16.03 -11.98 13.90
CA SER A 76 16.75 -12.78 12.91
C SER A 76 16.32 -12.40 11.48
N PRO A 77 17.15 -12.63 10.44
CA PRO A 77 16.73 -12.43 9.05
C PRO A 77 15.45 -13.19 8.69
N LYS A 78 15.21 -14.36 9.29
CA LYS A 78 13.98 -15.13 9.10
C LYS A 78 12.76 -14.39 9.68
N ASP A 79 12.88 -13.82 10.87
CA ASP A 79 11.79 -13.08 11.52
C ASP A 79 11.50 -11.76 10.78
N LEU A 80 12.55 -11.05 10.34
CA LEU A 80 12.42 -9.87 9.48
C LEU A 80 11.69 -10.21 8.18
N SER A 81 12.05 -11.32 7.53
CA SER A 81 11.34 -11.80 6.33
C SER A 81 9.87 -12.11 6.64
N CYS A 82 9.57 -12.78 7.75
CA CYS A 82 8.19 -13.10 8.13
C CYS A 82 7.29 -11.87 8.32
N LEU A 83 7.82 -10.74 8.80
CA LEU A 83 7.05 -9.50 8.92
C LEU A 83 6.63 -8.91 7.57
N ALA A 84 7.30 -9.28 6.48
CA ALA A 84 6.95 -8.85 5.13
C ALA A 84 5.77 -9.64 4.52
N TYR A 85 5.15 -10.57 5.24
CA TYR A 85 4.03 -11.39 4.75
C TYR A 85 2.82 -11.25 5.68
N GLY A 86 1.63 -11.22 5.08
CA GLY A 86 0.40 -11.52 5.79
C GLY A 86 0.29 -13.01 6.12
N ASP A 87 -0.77 -13.40 6.81
CA ASP A 87 -1.13 -14.80 6.95
C ASP A 87 -1.43 -15.40 5.58
N VAL A 88 -1.07 -16.66 5.35
CA VAL A 88 -1.04 -17.28 4.02
C VAL A 88 -2.42 -17.38 3.38
N THR A 89 -3.48 -17.43 4.20
CA THR A 89 -4.87 -17.49 3.75
C THR A 89 -5.66 -16.27 4.19
N MET A 90 -6.74 -15.99 3.44
CA MET A 90 -7.86 -15.20 3.96
C MET A 90 -8.55 -15.97 5.11
N ASP A 91 -9.45 -15.29 5.84
CA ASP A 91 -10.14 -15.85 7.01
C ASP A 91 -9.13 -16.42 8.03
N SER A 92 -8.12 -15.62 8.35
CA SER A 92 -7.06 -16.01 9.28
C SER A 92 -7.68 -16.41 10.63
N PRO A 93 -7.27 -17.55 11.22
CA PRO A 93 -7.75 -17.95 12.54
C PRO A 93 -7.24 -17.05 13.68
N LEU A 94 -6.36 -16.09 13.37
CA LEU A 94 -5.80 -15.16 14.35
C LEU A 94 -6.74 -13.98 14.66
N GLY A 95 -7.82 -13.82 13.90
CA GLY A 95 -8.73 -12.67 14.00
C GLY A 95 -10.21 -13.04 13.95
N ALA A 96 -11.04 -12.00 13.80
CA ALA A 96 -12.47 -12.16 13.63
C ALA A 96 -12.80 -13.03 12.41
N LYS A 97 -13.76 -13.95 12.55
CA LYS A 97 -14.16 -14.86 11.47
C LYS A 97 -14.66 -14.08 10.25
N GLY A 98 -14.23 -14.46 9.07
CA GLY A 98 -14.53 -13.82 7.80
C GLY A 98 -13.59 -12.65 7.45
N ASN A 99 -12.50 -12.44 8.20
CA ASN A 99 -11.52 -11.40 7.90
C ASN A 99 -10.88 -11.59 6.52
N ALA A 100 -10.42 -10.49 5.93
CA ALA A 100 -9.75 -10.52 4.64
C ALA A 100 -8.33 -11.09 4.75
N GLY A 101 -7.68 -10.94 5.90
CA GLY A 101 -6.37 -11.49 6.22
C GLY A 101 -5.79 -10.84 7.49
N ALA A 102 -4.65 -11.34 7.94
CA ALA A 102 -3.90 -10.79 9.07
C ALA A 102 -2.46 -10.42 8.64
N LEU A 103 -1.83 -9.47 9.33
CA LEU A 103 -0.41 -9.11 9.18
C LEU A 103 0.28 -8.96 10.55
N GLY A 104 1.60 -8.81 10.56
CA GLY A 104 2.37 -8.65 11.80
C GLY A 104 2.71 -9.99 12.45
N GLY A 105 2.17 -10.27 13.64
CA GLY A 105 2.38 -11.50 14.41
C GLY A 105 1.73 -12.76 13.81
N VAL A 106 1.98 -13.05 12.53
CA VAL A 106 1.32 -14.15 11.79
C VAL A 106 1.99 -15.51 12.04
N THR A 107 3.25 -15.55 12.44
CA THR A 107 3.94 -16.77 12.87
C THR A 107 3.94 -16.94 14.39
N GLN A 108 4.11 -18.18 14.86
CA GLN A 108 4.20 -18.46 16.30
C GLN A 108 5.44 -17.80 16.91
N GLU A 109 6.55 -17.76 16.17
CA GLU A 109 7.81 -17.15 16.58
C GLU A 109 7.67 -15.64 16.80
N LEU A 110 7.02 -14.92 15.87
CA LEU A 110 6.77 -13.48 16.03
C LEU A 110 5.86 -13.19 17.23
N ARG A 111 4.83 -14.02 17.45
CA ARG A 111 3.97 -13.90 18.64
C ARG A 111 4.70 -14.21 19.94
N ALA A 112 5.65 -15.15 19.94
CA ALA A 112 6.47 -15.45 21.11
C ALA A 112 7.38 -14.27 21.51
N LEU A 113 7.77 -13.44 20.53
CA LEU A 113 8.48 -12.16 20.72
C LEU A 113 7.54 -11.00 21.13
N GLY A 114 6.24 -11.24 21.25
CA GLY A 114 5.25 -10.25 21.67
C GLY A 114 4.62 -9.46 20.52
N VAL A 115 4.94 -9.75 19.25
CA VAL A 115 4.36 -9.05 18.10
C VAL A 115 2.91 -9.53 17.90
N PRO A 116 1.89 -8.65 18.00
CA PRO A 116 0.50 -9.04 17.81
C PRO A 116 0.15 -9.18 16.31
N PRO A 117 -0.80 -10.05 15.95
CA PRO A 117 -1.43 -9.97 14.64
C PRO A 117 -2.34 -8.73 14.56
N SER A 118 -2.49 -8.17 13.36
CA SER A 118 -3.46 -7.12 13.04
C SER A 118 -4.39 -7.58 11.92
N ILE A 119 -5.68 -7.36 12.10
CA ILE A 119 -6.75 -7.97 11.30
C ILE A 119 -7.31 -6.98 10.29
N THR A 120 -7.37 -7.40 9.04
CA THR A 120 -7.89 -6.62 7.92
C THR A 120 -9.30 -7.05 7.53
N THR A 121 -10.15 -6.10 7.15
CA THR A 121 -11.51 -6.36 6.64
C THR A 121 -11.85 -5.49 5.44
N ASP A 122 -12.51 -6.09 4.44
CA ASP A 122 -13.31 -5.29 3.50
C ASP A 122 -14.51 -4.69 4.25
N GLY A 123 -15.16 -3.63 3.80
CA GLY A 123 -14.76 -2.74 2.72
C GLY A 123 -15.49 -1.40 2.82
N PRO A 124 -15.38 -0.54 1.78
CA PRO A 124 -15.84 0.84 1.85
C PRO A 124 -17.31 1.05 2.23
N SER A 125 -18.19 0.08 1.93
CA SER A 125 -19.63 0.19 2.18
C SER A 125 -20.13 -0.65 3.37
N GLY A 126 -19.24 -1.22 4.20
CA GLY A 126 -19.64 -2.12 5.28
C GLY A 126 -18.53 -3.10 5.68
N ILE A 127 -18.47 -3.43 6.97
CA ILE A 127 -17.51 -4.42 7.50
C ILE A 127 -17.93 -5.83 7.07
N ARG A 128 -17.14 -6.43 6.19
CA ARG A 128 -17.28 -7.81 5.71
C ARG A 128 -16.61 -8.75 6.71
N LEU A 129 -17.41 -9.25 7.63
CA LEU A 129 -17.07 -10.34 8.55
C LEU A 129 -18.22 -11.35 8.58
N ALA A 130 -17.99 -12.51 9.20
CA ALA A 130 -19.05 -13.46 9.53
C ALA A 130 -19.88 -12.98 10.74
N ALA A 131 -20.35 -11.73 10.67
CA ALA A 131 -21.11 -11.01 11.69
C ALA A 131 -22.12 -10.07 11.02
N THR A 132 -23.06 -9.53 11.79
CA THR A 132 -23.92 -8.43 11.32
C THR A 132 -23.18 -7.11 11.51
N ALA A 133 -23.10 -6.31 10.45
CA ALA A 133 -22.49 -5.00 10.43
C ALA A 133 -23.36 -4.01 9.67
N SER A 134 -23.09 -2.72 9.85
CA SER A 134 -23.80 -1.65 9.19
C SER A 134 -23.45 -1.60 7.69
N LEU A 135 -24.47 -1.41 6.85
CA LEU A 135 -24.29 -1.15 5.41
C LEU A 135 -24.38 0.36 5.16
N LEU A 136 -23.33 0.90 4.56
CA LEU A 136 -23.21 2.32 4.24
C LEU A 136 -23.56 2.61 2.77
N PRO A 137 -23.90 3.86 2.43
CA PRO A 137 -23.91 4.31 1.04
C PRO A 137 -22.58 4.03 0.34
N CYS A 138 -22.61 3.79 -0.97
CA CYS A 138 -21.40 3.59 -1.75
C CYS A 138 -20.60 4.90 -1.90
N GLY A 139 -19.31 4.81 -2.25
CA GLY A 139 -18.41 5.96 -2.37
C GLY A 139 -18.96 7.07 -3.27
N THR A 140 -19.56 6.74 -4.41
CA THR A 140 -20.14 7.76 -5.32
C THR A 140 -21.31 8.50 -4.67
N ALA A 141 -22.13 7.82 -3.87
CA ALA A 141 -23.23 8.46 -3.13
C ALA A 141 -22.69 9.38 -2.03
N LEU A 142 -21.62 8.98 -1.34
CA LEU A 142 -20.94 9.83 -0.37
C LEU A 142 -20.33 11.07 -1.04
N ALA A 143 -19.63 10.93 -2.17
CA ALA A 143 -19.07 12.07 -2.88
C ALA A 143 -20.14 13.06 -3.38
N SER A 144 -21.34 12.55 -3.69
CA SER A 144 -22.46 13.36 -4.16
C SER A 144 -23.05 14.28 -3.09
N THR A 145 -22.70 14.12 -1.81
CA THR A 145 -23.12 15.03 -0.74
C THR A 145 -22.33 16.34 -0.77
N TRP A 146 -21.10 16.33 -1.28
CA TRP A 146 -20.12 17.41 -1.15
C TRP A 146 -19.86 17.82 0.31
N ASP A 147 -20.10 16.90 1.25
CA ASP A 147 -20.03 17.11 2.69
C ASP A 147 -19.00 16.17 3.33
N PRO A 148 -17.70 16.53 3.31
CA PRO A 148 -16.66 15.71 3.92
C PRO A 148 -16.78 15.62 5.45
N GLU A 149 -17.37 16.63 6.11
CA GLU A 149 -17.56 16.62 7.57
C GLU A 149 -18.54 15.51 7.97
N ALA A 150 -19.67 15.39 7.27
CA ALA A 150 -20.62 14.30 7.49
C ALA A 150 -20.02 12.91 7.18
N VAL A 151 -19.14 12.82 6.17
CA VAL A 151 -18.43 11.57 5.84
C VAL A 151 -17.45 11.17 6.94
N GLU A 152 -16.74 12.14 7.53
CA GLU A 152 -15.82 11.91 8.64
C GLU A 152 -16.56 11.40 9.89
N GLU A 153 -17.68 12.04 10.27
CA GLU A 153 -18.52 11.59 11.38
C GLU A 153 -19.04 10.15 11.16
N MET A 154 -19.53 9.84 9.96
CA MET A 154 -19.96 8.50 9.59
C MET A 154 -18.81 7.49 9.66
N ALA A 155 -17.62 7.87 9.20
CA ALA A 155 -16.43 7.01 9.22
C ALA A 155 -15.92 6.76 10.65
N ALA A 156 -16.08 7.71 11.58
CA ALA A 156 -15.79 7.49 12.99
C ALA A 156 -16.71 6.42 13.60
N LEU A 157 -18.02 6.48 13.35
CA LEU A 157 -18.96 5.44 13.78
C LEU A 157 -18.61 4.06 13.19
N HIS A 158 -18.17 4.02 11.94
CA HIS A 158 -17.69 2.79 11.32
C HIS A 158 -16.43 2.25 12.02
N GLY A 159 -15.50 3.13 12.41
CA GLY A 159 -14.32 2.77 13.19
C GLY A 159 -14.65 2.20 14.58
N GLU A 160 -15.69 2.71 15.24
CA GLU A 160 -16.19 2.15 16.51
C GLU A 160 -16.76 0.73 16.30
N GLU A 161 -17.52 0.52 15.22
CA GLU A 161 -18.06 -0.80 14.85
C GLU A 161 -16.91 -1.80 14.54
N MET A 162 -15.85 -1.35 13.87
CA MET A 162 -14.64 -2.15 13.63
C MET A 162 -14.02 -2.64 14.94
N ALA A 163 -13.86 -1.74 15.92
CA ALA A 163 -13.29 -2.10 17.22
C ALA A 163 -14.18 -3.12 17.94
N ALA A 164 -15.51 -2.95 17.89
CA ALA A 164 -16.47 -3.88 18.48
C ALA A 164 -16.44 -5.27 17.82
N LEU A 165 -16.15 -5.35 16.52
CA LEU A 165 -16.11 -6.59 15.74
C LEU A 165 -14.70 -7.21 15.65
N GLY A 166 -13.68 -6.62 16.27
CA GLY A 166 -12.32 -7.16 16.28
C GLY A 166 -11.57 -7.01 14.95
N SER A 167 -11.80 -5.89 14.24
CA SER A 167 -11.03 -5.48 13.08
C SER A 167 -10.10 -4.30 13.42
N ASP A 168 -8.92 -4.29 12.81
CA ASP A 168 -7.91 -3.26 13.05
C ASP A 168 -7.72 -2.36 11.82
N ILE A 169 -7.74 -2.94 10.62
CA ILE A 169 -7.51 -2.25 9.35
C ILE A 169 -8.74 -2.40 8.44
N LEU A 170 -9.34 -1.27 8.05
CA LEU A 170 -10.39 -1.24 7.03
C LEU A 170 -9.76 -1.05 5.66
N LEU A 171 -10.09 -1.93 4.71
CA LEU A 171 -9.62 -1.85 3.32
C LEU A 171 -10.43 -0.80 2.55
N SER A 172 -10.31 0.45 2.98
CA SER A 172 -11.08 1.62 2.57
C SER A 172 -10.29 2.90 2.89
N PRO A 173 -10.45 3.99 2.14
CA PRO A 173 -11.36 4.18 1.02
C PRO A 173 -10.87 3.62 -0.32
N GLY A 174 -11.81 3.18 -1.16
CA GLY A 174 -11.57 3.07 -2.59
C GLY A 174 -11.60 4.47 -3.21
N MET A 175 -10.53 4.89 -3.89
CA MET A 175 -10.38 6.27 -4.35
C MET A 175 -9.69 6.42 -5.71
N ASN A 176 -9.83 5.42 -6.59
CA ASN A 176 -9.36 5.56 -7.96
C ASN A 176 -10.28 6.52 -8.76
N ILE A 177 -9.68 7.36 -9.61
CA ILE A 177 -10.41 8.32 -10.46
C ILE A 177 -11.44 7.63 -11.37
N HIS A 178 -12.63 8.23 -11.53
CA HIS A 178 -13.60 7.85 -12.55
C HIS A 178 -13.11 8.25 -13.95
N ARG A 179 -12.14 7.50 -14.48
CA ARG A 179 -11.56 7.76 -15.81
C ARG A 179 -12.57 7.51 -16.94
N ASP A 180 -13.38 6.47 -16.79
CA ASP A 180 -14.37 6.04 -17.77
C ASP A 180 -15.63 5.56 -17.02
N PRO A 181 -16.84 5.95 -17.44
CA PRO A 181 -18.08 5.59 -16.76
C PRO A 181 -18.36 4.07 -16.75
N LEU A 182 -17.69 3.28 -17.59
CA LEU A 182 -17.86 1.82 -17.67
C LEU A 182 -16.97 1.05 -16.69
N CYS A 183 -16.13 1.72 -15.89
CA CYS A 183 -15.35 1.03 -14.86
C CYS A 183 -16.29 0.42 -13.81
N GLY A 184 -16.28 -0.93 -13.71
CA GLY A 184 -17.20 -1.68 -12.86
C GLY A 184 -17.08 -1.44 -11.35
N ARG A 185 -16.00 -0.79 -10.89
CA ARG A 185 -15.78 -0.43 -9.48
C ARG A 185 -16.01 1.05 -9.17
N SER A 186 -16.44 1.86 -10.15
CA SER A 186 -16.68 3.29 -9.91
C SER A 186 -17.63 3.55 -8.74
N PHE A 187 -18.59 2.65 -8.47
CA PHE A 187 -19.51 2.79 -7.34
C PHE A 187 -18.82 2.94 -5.98
N GLU A 188 -17.66 2.31 -5.76
CA GLU A 188 -16.92 2.38 -4.48
C GLU A 188 -15.92 3.54 -4.43
N TYR A 189 -15.72 4.23 -5.56
CA TYR A 189 -14.84 5.39 -5.70
C TYR A 189 -15.66 6.69 -5.68
N TYR A 190 -14.98 7.84 -5.71
CA TYR A 190 -15.60 9.13 -5.45
C TYR A 190 -15.94 9.93 -6.69
N SER A 191 -14.95 10.31 -7.51
CA SER A 191 -15.14 11.29 -8.57
C SER A 191 -14.15 11.13 -9.73
N GLU A 192 -14.44 11.81 -10.84
CA GLU A 192 -13.46 12.09 -11.89
C GLU A 192 -12.47 13.19 -11.50
N ASP A 193 -12.83 14.01 -10.51
CA ASP A 193 -12.02 15.11 -9.98
C ASP A 193 -11.12 14.64 -8.81
N PRO A 194 -9.80 14.89 -8.89
CA PRO A 194 -8.87 14.44 -7.87
C PRO A 194 -8.95 15.21 -6.55
N LEU A 195 -9.42 16.47 -6.55
CA LEU A 195 -9.56 17.25 -5.33
C LEU A 195 -10.74 16.71 -4.50
N LEU A 196 -11.91 16.54 -5.10
CA LEU A 196 -13.06 15.93 -4.44
C LEU A 196 -12.75 14.51 -3.94
N THR A 197 -12.04 13.73 -4.76
CA THR A 197 -11.57 12.39 -4.38
C THR A 197 -10.64 12.43 -3.16
N GLY A 198 -9.69 13.36 -3.11
CA GLY A 198 -8.79 13.54 -1.98
C GLY A 198 -9.49 14.00 -0.71
N LEU A 199 -10.44 14.94 -0.81
CA LEU A 199 -11.21 15.43 0.33
C LEU A 199 -12.08 14.34 0.95
N MET A 200 -12.83 13.60 0.12
CA MET A 200 -13.68 12.49 0.59
C MET A 200 -12.84 11.34 1.16
N GLY A 201 -11.70 11.03 0.53
CA GLY A 201 -10.77 10.03 1.05
C GLY A 201 -10.19 10.45 2.40
N SER A 202 -9.84 11.73 2.58
CA SER A 202 -9.27 12.26 3.82
C SER A 202 -10.29 12.21 4.97
N ALA A 203 -11.56 12.48 4.68
CA ALA A 203 -12.65 12.37 5.65
C ALA A 203 -12.81 10.92 6.16
N VAL A 204 -12.81 9.93 5.26
CA VAL A 204 -12.89 8.51 5.66
C VAL A 204 -11.67 8.09 6.50
N VAL A 205 -10.47 8.48 6.07
CA VAL A 205 -9.23 8.16 6.81
C VAL A 205 -9.24 8.79 8.19
N SER A 206 -9.58 10.07 8.32
CA SER A 206 -9.61 10.78 9.60
C SER A 206 -10.63 10.17 10.56
N GLY A 207 -11.85 9.92 10.08
CA GLY A 207 -12.91 9.32 10.88
C GLY A 207 -12.52 7.94 11.40
N VAL A 208 -12.08 7.03 10.54
CA VAL A 208 -11.64 5.69 10.97
C VAL A 208 -10.46 5.76 11.93
N GLN A 209 -9.47 6.62 11.69
CA GLN A 209 -8.28 6.70 12.55
C GLN A 209 -8.53 7.36 13.90
N SER A 210 -9.57 8.21 14.01
CA SER A 210 -9.96 8.84 15.27
C SER A 210 -10.33 7.84 16.38
N THR A 211 -10.71 6.61 16.01
CA THR A 211 -11.09 5.53 16.94
C THR A 211 -9.94 4.58 17.27
N GLY A 212 -8.72 4.92 16.84
CA GLY A 212 -7.54 4.06 16.98
C GLY A 212 -7.51 2.87 16.01
N ARG A 213 -8.42 2.81 15.04
CA ARG A 213 -8.35 1.87 13.91
C ARG A 213 -7.50 2.44 12.78
N ALA A 214 -7.28 1.68 11.73
CA ALA A 214 -6.55 2.10 10.55
C ALA A 214 -7.41 2.06 9.30
N ALA A 215 -7.34 3.13 8.51
CA ALA A 215 -7.82 3.13 7.14
C ALA A 215 -6.70 2.67 6.19
N CYS A 216 -7.09 2.16 5.03
CA CYS A 216 -6.21 1.69 3.97
C CYS A 216 -6.71 2.18 2.60
N PRO A 217 -6.34 3.42 2.20
CA PRO A 217 -6.67 3.96 0.89
C PRO A 217 -6.17 3.07 -0.24
N LYS A 218 -7.03 2.83 -1.24
CA LYS A 218 -6.79 1.88 -2.34
C LYS A 218 -7.41 2.34 -3.67
N HIS A 219 -6.93 1.90 -4.83
CA HIS A 219 -5.75 1.05 -5.06
C HIS A 219 -4.68 1.92 -5.71
N PHE A 220 -3.52 2.01 -5.08
CA PHE A 220 -2.42 2.85 -5.49
C PHE A 220 -1.58 2.16 -6.60
N ALA A 221 -1.68 2.52 -7.87
CA ALA A 221 -2.47 3.61 -8.46
C ALA A 221 -3.01 3.23 -9.85
N ALA A 222 -3.83 4.13 -10.41
CA ALA A 222 -4.35 4.04 -11.78
C ALA A 222 -5.09 2.72 -12.11
N ASN A 223 -5.79 2.14 -11.13
CA ASN A 223 -6.63 0.95 -11.30
C ASN A 223 -8.06 1.33 -11.74
N ASN A 224 -8.17 1.96 -12.91
CA ASN A 224 -9.42 2.55 -13.38
C ASN A 224 -10.17 1.65 -14.40
N GLN A 225 -9.76 0.38 -14.55
CA GLN A 225 -10.38 -0.57 -15.47
C GLN A 225 -10.32 -1.99 -14.90
N GLU A 226 -11.49 -2.59 -14.69
CA GLU A 226 -11.59 -3.95 -14.13
C GLU A 226 -11.26 -5.05 -15.13
N THR A 227 -11.63 -4.87 -16.39
CA THR A 227 -11.31 -5.84 -17.44
C THR A 227 -9.81 -6.01 -17.52
N ASN A 228 -9.37 -7.24 -17.24
CA ASN A 228 -7.96 -7.64 -17.27
C ASN A 228 -7.06 -6.90 -16.26
N ARG A 229 -7.59 -6.43 -15.11
CA ARG A 229 -6.86 -5.60 -14.12
C ARG A 229 -5.54 -6.17 -13.58
N ILE A 230 -5.33 -7.48 -13.71
CA ILE A 230 -4.11 -8.17 -13.25
C ILE A 230 -2.98 -8.12 -14.32
N PHE A 231 -3.32 -7.81 -15.58
CA PHE A 231 -2.39 -7.80 -16.70
C PHE A 231 -2.39 -6.49 -17.51
N ASN A 232 -3.43 -5.66 -17.37
CA ASN A 232 -3.50 -4.39 -18.07
C ASN A 232 -2.37 -3.44 -17.63
N ASP A 233 -2.10 -2.48 -18.49
CA ASP A 233 -0.99 -1.56 -18.35
C ASP A 233 -1.46 -0.13 -18.60
N SER A 234 -1.57 0.62 -17.52
CA SER A 234 -1.94 2.04 -17.54
C SER A 234 -0.74 2.84 -18.05
N ARG A 235 -0.73 3.09 -19.37
CA ARG A 235 0.25 3.94 -20.05
C ARG A 235 -0.15 5.41 -19.92
N VAL A 236 0.57 6.15 -19.10
CA VAL A 236 0.20 7.49 -18.66
C VAL A 236 1.43 8.39 -18.52
N SER A 237 1.33 9.63 -19.00
CA SER A 237 2.41 10.62 -18.87
C SER A 237 2.59 10.99 -17.40
N GLU A 238 3.82 11.33 -16.97
CA GLU A 238 4.07 11.79 -15.61
C GLU A 238 3.13 12.93 -15.18
N ARG A 239 2.91 13.92 -16.05
CA ARG A 239 1.99 15.03 -15.77
C ARG A 239 0.60 14.55 -15.34
N ALA A 240 -0.04 13.71 -16.15
CA ALA A 240 -1.37 13.18 -15.84
C ALA A 240 -1.35 12.27 -14.61
N LEU A 241 -0.31 11.44 -14.45
CA LEU A 241 -0.13 10.59 -13.27
C LEU A 241 -0.12 11.44 -12.00
N ARG A 242 0.72 12.49 -11.96
CA ARG A 242 0.88 13.43 -10.84
C ARG A 242 -0.37 14.26 -10.57
N GLU A 243 -0.91 14.93 -11.59
CA GLU A 243 -1.99 15.92 -11.44
C GLU A 243 -3.36 15.26 -11.23
N ILE A 244 -3.59 14.03 -11.70
CA ILE A 244 -4.90 13.38 -11.68
C ILE A 244 -4.89 12.11 -10.83
N TYR A 245 -4.13 11.10 -11.22
CA TYR A 245 -4.27 9.76 -10.63
C TYR A 245 -3.62 9.62 -9.25
N LEU A 246 -2.59 10.43 -8.98
CA LEU A 246 -1.87 10.45 -7.70
C LEU A 246 -2.35 11.58 -6.79
N ARG A 247 -2.90 12.67 -7.33
CA ARG A 247 -3.27 13.87 -6.57
C ARG A 247 -4.22 13.58 -5.40
N GLY A 248 -5.21 12.70 -5.58
CA GLY A 248 -6.08 12.29 -4.48
C GLY A 248 -5.31 11.61 -3.34
N PHE A 249 -4.42 10.68 -3.69
CA PHE A 249 -3.56 10.00 -2.70
C PHE A 249 -2.56 10.95 -2.04
N GLU A 250 -2.00 11.90 -2.80
CA GLU A 250 -1.12 12.95 -2.27
C GLU A 250 -1.82 13.73 -1.17
N ILE A 251 -3.04 14.23 -1.43
CA ILE A 251 -3.86 14.94 -0.44
C ILE A 251 -4.07 14.09 0.81
N VAL A 252 -4.51 12.83 0.66
CA VAL A 252 -4.74 11.95 1.82
C VAL A 252 -3.47 11.71 2.62
N VAL A 253 -2.33 11.51 1.95
CA VAL A 253 -1.05 11.26 2.59
C VAL A 253 -0.54 12.49 3.34
N THR A 254 -0.60 13.68 2.73
CA THR A 254 0.00 14.89 3.30
C THR A 254 -0.88 15.57 4.33
N GLU A 255 -2.21 15.45 4.21
CA GLU A 255 -3.14 16.11 5.13
C GLU A 255 -3.47 15.25 6.35
N VAL A 256 -3.63 13.93 6.19
CA VAL A 256 -4.18 13.06 7.25
C VAL A 256 -3.38 11.77 7.50
N ALA A 257 -2.31 11.52 6.73
CA ALA A 257 -1.35 10.44 6.92
C ALA A 257 -1.98 9.07 7.27
N PRO A 258 -2.50 8.32 6.28
CA PRO A 258 -3.11 7.02 6.54
C PRO A 258 -2.08 6.06 7.15
N LYS A 259 -2.51 5.20 8.08
CA LYS A 259 -1.65 4.20 8.73
C LYS A 259 -1.22 3.09 7.75
N VAL A 260 -2.08 2.78 6.78
CA VAL A 260 -1.86 1.74 5.77
C VAL A 260 -2.29 2.27 4.39
N LEU A 261 -1.66 1.79 3.32
CA LEU A 261 -2.02 2.09 1.93
C LEU A 261 -1.87 0.83 1.08
N MET A 262 -2.77 0.60 0.13
CA MET A 262 -2.77 -0.61 -0.70
C MET A 262 -2.40 -0.33 -2.15
N THR A 263 -1.43 -1.05 -2.70
CA THR A 263 -1.08 -0.96 -4.12
C THR A 263 -2.12 -1.65 -5.02
N SER A 264 -2.16 -1.33 -6.31
CA SER A 264 -3.06 -1.96 -7.27
C SER A 264 -2.53 -3.24 -7.92
N TYR A 265 -3.42 -3.99 -8.57
CA TYR A 265 -3.08 -5.14 -9.38
C TYR A 265 -2.42 -4.82 -10.73
N ASN A 266 -2.75 -3.67 -11.32
CA ASN A 266 -2.39 -3.35 -12.69
C ASN A 266 -0.91 -2.96 -12.81
N LYS A 267 -0.43 -2.92 -14.05
CA LYS A 267 0.80 -2.21 -14.36
C LYS A 267 0.53 -0.72 -14.49
N VAL A 268 1.50 0.08 -14.07
CA VAL A 268 1.60 1.51 -14.38
C VAL A 268 2.91 1.66 -15.14
N ASN A 269 2.82 2.14 -16.38
CA ASN A 269 3.98 2.28 -17.28
C ASN A 269 4.88 1.03 -17.32
N GLY A 270 4.27 -0.14 -17.53
CA GLY A 270 5.00 -1.41 -17.76
C GLY A 270 5.41 -2.19 -16.52
N VAL A 271 5.34 -1.60 -15.33
CA VAL A 271 5.70 -2.24 -14.06
C VAL A 271 4.45 -2.43 -13.21
N TRP A 272 4.25 -3.63 -12.64
CA TRP A 272 3.15 -3.85 -11.71
C TRP A 272 3.28 -2.92 -10.49
N ALA A 273 2.18 -2.35 -10.02
CA ALA A 273 2.23 -1.35 -8.95
C ALA A 273 2.89 -1.88 -7.66
N HIS A 274 2.70 -3.16 -7.33
CA HIS A 274 3.36 -3.82 -6.19
C HIS A 274 4.89 -4.04 -6.36
N TYR A 275 5.46 -3.76 -7.54
CA TYR A 275 6.89 -3.76 -7.82
C TYR A 275 7.44 -2.36 -8.18
N HIS A 276 6.60 -1.33 -8.15
CA HIS A 276 6.94 -0.05 -8.77
C HIS A 276 7.72 0.87 -7.82
N TYR A 277 9.05 0.73 -7.80
CA TYR A 277 9.96 1.52 -6.95
C TYR A 277 9.71 3.03 -7.02
N ASP A 278 9.49 3.58 -8.22
CA ASP A 278 9.27 5.01 -8.34
C ASP A 278 7.92 5.47 -7.76
N LEU A 279 6.90 4.62 -7.77
CA LEU A 279 5.57 4.94 -7.26
C LEU A 279 5.60 4.96 -5.72
N VAL A 280 6.22 3.93 -5.13
CA VAL A 280 6.19 3.70 -3.68
C VAL A 280 7.39 4.35 -2.97
N THR A 281 8.61 4.14 -3.45
CA THR A 281 9.80 4.69 -2.80
C THR A 281 10.09 6.12 -3.25
N THR A 282 10.13 6.41 -4.57
CA THR A 282 10.48 7.76 -5.04
C THR A 282 9.37 8.76 -4.71
N ILE A 283 8.14 8.51 -5.14
CA ILE A 283 7.04 9.48 -4.96
C ILE A 283 6.48 9.41 -3.54
N LEU A 284 5.85 8.29 -3.17
CA LEU A 284 5.11 8.20 -1.91
C LEU A 284 6.00 8.43 -0.67
N ARG A 285 7.15 7.74 -0.56
CA ARG A 285 8.02 7.89 0.62
C ARG A 285 8.93 9.10 0.56
N ARG A 286 9.64 9.35 -0.54
CA ARG A 286 10.69 10.39 -0.57
C ARG A 286 10.19 11.78 -0.94
N GLU A 287 9.16 11.90 -1.77
CA GLU A 287 8.62 13.20 -2.15
C GLU A 287 7.49 13.63 -1.20
N TRP A 288 6.56 12.73 -0.86
CA TRP A 288 5.46 13.05 0.05
C TRP A 288 5.73 12.78 1.54
N GLY A 289 6.84 12.09 1.86
CA GLY A 289 7.23 11.83 3.25
C GLY A 289 6.40 10.75 3.95
N TYR A 290 5.76 9.84 3.22
CA TYR A 290 4.92 8.80 3.81
C TYR A 290 5.73 7.78 4.64
N GLU A 291 5.44 7.69 5.93
CA GLU A 291 6.06 6.73 6.86
C GLU A 291 5.18 5.51 7.18
N GLY A 292 3.95 5.49 6.67
CA GLY A 292 3.00 4.41 6.94
C GLY A 292 3.33 3.10 6.24
N LEU A 293 2.46 2.12 6.47
CA LEU A 293 2.58 0.79 5.90
C LEU A 293 2.04 0.76 4.46
N VAL A 294 2.71 0.03 3.57
CA VAL A 294 2.25 -0.24 2.21
C VAL A 294 2.04 -1.74 2.04
N ILE A 295 0.84 -2.15 1.65
CA ILE A 295 0.48 -3.55 1.42
C ILE A 295 0.13 -3.78 -0.04
N THR A 296 0.24 -5.03 -0.52
CA THR A 296 -0.33 -5.39 -1.82
C THR A 296 -1.86 -5.43 -1.77
N ASP A 297 -2.51 -5.36 -2.94
CA ASP A 297 -3.84 -5.98 -3.09
C ASP A 297 -3.74 -7.50 -2.88
N TRP A 298 -4.87 -8.22 -2.85
CA TRP A 298 -4.93 -9.64 -2.52
C TRP A 298 -4.25 -10.52 -3.57
N TRP A 299 -3.15 -11.17 -3.20
CA TRP A 299 -2.18 -11.84 -4.05
C TRP A 299 -1.49 -10.89 -5.03
N MET A 300 -0.35 -11.32 -5.56
CA MET A 300 0.38 -10.57 -6.57
C MET A 300 0.75 -11.42 -7.77
N ARG A 301 1.14 -10.76 -8.86
CA ARG A 301 1.76 -11.45 -10.00
C ARG A 301 3.23 -11.70 -9.69
N MET A 302 3.58 -12.97 -9.56
CA MET A 302 4.96 -13.42 -9.49
C MET A 302 5.73 -13.06 -10.76
N ALA A 303 6.93 -12.50 -10.59
CA ALA A 303 7.79 -12.02 -11.65
C ALA A 303 9.24 -11.87 -11.18
N GLN A 304 10.17 -12.08 -12.11
CA GLN A 304 11.58 -11.71 -11.94
C GLN A 304 11.75 -10.20 -12.15
N ASP A 305 12.57 -9.56 -11.32
CA ASP A 305 12.99 -8.17 -11.52
C ASP A 305 13.80 -8.07 -12.83
N PRO A 306 13.45 -7.14 -13.74
CA PRO A 306 14.13 -6.99 -15.03
C PRO A 306 15.51 -6.31 -14.93
N THR A 307 15.82 -5.68 -13.80
CA THR A 307 17.03 -4.90 -13.52
C THR A 307 17.99 -5.70 -12.63
N PHE A 308 17.48 -6.45 -11.65
CA PHE A 308 18.27 -7.20 -10.67
C PHE A 308 17.98 -8.71 -10.73
N PRO A 309 18.86 -9.52 -11.35
CA PRO A 309 18.65 -10.96 -11.51
C PRO A 309 18.52 -11.75 -10.19
N ALA A 310 18.99 -11.21 -9.07
CA ALA A 310 18.86 -11.82 -7.76
C ALA A 310 17.49 -11.57 -7.09
N LEU A 311 16.60 -10.78 -7.70
CA LEU A 311 15.31 -10.44 -7.14
C LEU A 311 14.15 -10.99 -7.96
N ARG A 312 13.24 -11.67 -7.27
CA ARG A 312 11.96 -12.09 -7.82
C ARG A 312 10.89 -11.94 -6.74
N ASP A 313 9.64 -11.90 -7.16
CA ASP A 313 8.50 -12.09 -6.26
C ASP A 313 8.59 -11.18 -5.03
N SER A 314 8.51 -11.70 -3.80
CA SER A 314 8.53 -10.84 -2.61
C SER A 314 9.86 -10.10 -2.39
N ALA A 315 10.98 -10.58 -2.91
CA ALA A 315 12.23 -9.81 -2.89
C ALA A 315 12.15 -8.58 -3.81
N TYR A 316 11.57 -8.72 -5.00
CA TYR A 316 11.35 -7.58 -5.90
C TYR A 316 10.37 -6.56 -5.29
N ARG A 317 9.28 -7.06 -4.68
CA ARG A 317 8.29 -6.24 -3.96
C ARG A 317 8.92 -5.44 -2.81
N VAL A 318 9.71 -6.10 -1.96
CA VAL A 318 10.39 -5.44 -0.84
C VAL A 318 11.34 -4.36 -1.33
N ARG A 319 12.11 -4.62 -2.39
CA ARG A 319 12.98 -3.58 -2.99
C ARG A 319 12.19 -2.36 -3.46
N ALA A 320 10.98 -2.54 -3.99
CA ALA A 320 10.12 -1.43 -4.39
C ALA A 320 9.63 -0.57 -3.21
N GLY A 321 9.70 -1.08 -1.98
CA GLY A 321 9.22 -0.44 -0.76
C GLY A 321 7.79 -0.82 -0.37
N VAL A 322 7.25 -1.90 -0.95
CA VAL A 322 5.93 -2.46 -0.62
C VAL A 322 6.11 -3.50 0.48
N ASP A 323 5.63 -3.19 1.68
CA ASP A 323 6.06 -3.85 2.91
C ASP A 323 5.45 -5.25 3.09
N VAL A 324 4.15 -5.42 2.88
CA VAL A 324 3.45 -6.69 3.18
C VAL A 324 2.74 -7.29 1.97
N LEU A 325 3.01 -8.57 1.69
CA LEU A 325 2.24 -9.37 0.74
C LEU A 325 0.95 -9.84 1.41
N MET A 326 -0.20 -9.44 0.86
CA MET A 326 -1.52 -9.78 1.37
C MET A 326 -2.28 -10.62 0.36
N PRO A 327 -2.93 -11.75 0.75
CA PRO A 327 -2.51 -12.55 1.90
C PRO A 327 -1.09 -13.11 1.61
N GLY A 328 -0.44 -13.72 2.58
CA GLY A 328 0.95 -14.19 2.43
C GLY A 328 1.14 -15.35 1.44
N GLY A 329 0.07 -15.95 0.92
CA GLY A 329 0.13 -17.06 -0.03
C GLY A 329 0.58 -16.64 -1.43
N ASP A 330 1.29 -17.53 -2.14
CA ASP A 330 1.83 -17.24 -3.48
C ASP A 330 0.76 -17.09 -4.57
N LYS A 331 -0.44 -17.65 -4.36
CA LYS A 331 -1.60 -17.57 -5.25
C LYS A 331 -2.90 -17.86 -4.52
N HIS A 332 -4.00 -17.62 -5.22
CA HIS A 332 -5.35 -17.91 -4.73
C HIS A 332 -5.48 -19.35 -4.21
N PHE A 333 -5.99 -19.50 -3.00
CA PHE A 333 -6.11 -20.77 -2.25
C PHE A 333 -4.81 -21.48 -1.88
N SER A 334 -3.65 -20.86 -2.04
CA SER A 334 -2.41 -21.43 -1.56
C SER A 334 -2.31 -21.39 -0.04
N THR A 335 -1.66 -22.40 0.52
CA THR A 335 -1.23 -22.44 1.93
C THR A 335 0.29 -22.28 2.05
N VAL A 336 0.95 -21.90 0.95
CA VAL A 336 2.40 -21.75 0.86
C VAL A 336 2.72 -20.32 0.43
N ARG A 337 3.71 -19.71 1.07
CA ARG A 337 4.28 -18.43 0.66
C ARG A 337 5.49 -18.62 -0.23
N ASP A 338 5.86 -17.60 -0.99
CA ASP A 338 7.18 -17.59 -1.65
C ASP A 338 8.29 -17.33 -0.62
N ASP A 339 9.48 -17.90 -0.83
CA ASP A 339 10.67 -17.68 0.02
C ASP A 339 11.68 -16.71 -0.62
N ALA A 340 11.24 -15.89 -1.59
CA ALA A 340 12.15 -15.14 -2.45
C ALA A 340 13.01 -14.12 -1.70
N ILE A 341 12.51 -13.55 -0.59
CA ILE A 341 13.29 -12.65 0.27
C ILE A 341 14.54 -13.37 0.81
N MET A 342 14.38 -14.58 1.33
CA MET A 342 15.49 -15.35 1.90
C MET A 342 16.40 -15.95 0.83
N ASP A 343 15.84 -16.38 -0.31
CA ASP A 343 16.63 -16.85 -1.46
C ASP A 343 17.56 -15.75 -2.00
N SER A 344 17.09 -14.51 -1.97
CA SER A 344 17.82 -13.33 -2.44
C SER A 344 18.83 -12.79 -1.44
N TYR A 345 18.55 -12.94 -0.14
CA TYR A 345 19.38 -12.39 0.93
C TYR A 345 20.81 -12.97 0.90
N GLY A 346 21.81 -12.09 0.83
CA GLY A 346 23.22 -12.46 0.74
C GLY A 346 23.74 -12.75 -0.67
N GLN A 347 22.89 -12.66 -1.70
CA GLN A 347 23.32 -12.70 -3.10
C GLN A 347 23.87 -11.34 -3.54
N GLU A 348 24.73 -11.34 -4.56
CA GLU A 348 25.20 -10.11 -5.21
C GLU A 348 24.00 -9.33 -5.79
N GLU A 349 23.86 -8.07 -5.37
CA GLU A 349 22.72 -7.18 -5.67
C GLU A 349 21.33 -7.72 -5.31
N GLY A 350 21.28 -8.76 -4.47
CA GLY A 350 20.06 -9.27 -3.85
C GLY A 350 19.53 -8.35 -2.75
N ILE A 351 18.49 -8.80 -2.05
CA ILE A 351 17.93 -8.08 -0.91
C ILE A 351 18.99 -7.87 0.18
N THR A 352 19.05 -6.65 0.69
CA THR A 352 19.94 -6.24 1.76
C THR A 352 19.27 -6.33 3.13
N LEU A 353 20.07 -6.44 4.19
CA LEU A 353 19.58 -6.40 5.57
C LEU A 353 18.84 -5.08 5.87
N GLY A 354 19.32 -3.95 5.34
CA GLY A 354 18.68 -2.65 5.52
C GLY A 354 17.28 -2.58 4.91
N GLU A 355 17.05 -3.20 3.74
CA GLU A 355 15.71 -3.29 3.13
C GLU A 355 14.78 -4.12 4.02
N MET A 356 15.25 -5.27 4.51
CA MET A 356 14.45 -6.14 5.40
C MET A 356 14.10 -5.43 6.73
N GLN A 357 15.06 -4.71 7.32
CA GLN A 357 14.86 -3.96 8.56
C GLN A 357 13.94 -2.75 8.36
N ALA A 358 14.04 -2.04 7.23
CA ALA A 358 13.14 -0.93 6.91
C ALA A 358 11.68 -1.41 6.77
N THR A 359 11.46 -2.50 6.03
CA THR A 359 10.14 -3.15 5.91
C THR A 359 9.60 -3.56 7.29
N ALA A 360 10.40 -4.26 8.10
CA ALA A 360 9.99 -4.66 9.45
C ALA A 360 9.66 -3.43 10.33
N ALA A 361 10.44 -2.36 10.23
CA ALA A 361 10.19 -1.14 10.99
C ALA A 361 8.86 -0.46 10.62
N HIS A 362 8.43 -0.46 9.35
CA HIS A 362 7.11 0.04 8.97
C HIS A 362 5.98 -0.79 9.58
N VAL A 363 6.07 -2.12 9.49
CA VAL A 363 5.08 -3.05 10.07
C VAL A 363 4.98 -2.86 11.57
N LEU A 364 6.11 -2.83 12.26
CA LEU A 364 6.15 -2.74 13.72
C LEU A 364 5.77 -1.35 14.22
N ARG A 365 6.12 -0.26 13.51
CA ARG A 365 5.65 1.10 13.81
C ARG A 365 4.13 1.18 13.75
N PHE A 366 3.53 0.59 12.72
CA PHE A 366 2.09 0.48 12.60
C PHE A 366 1.47 -0.23 13.83
N LEU A 367 2.05 -1.32 14.29
CA LEU A 367 1.55 -2.09 15.44
C LEU A 367 1.72 -1.40 16.81
N VAL A 368 2.55 -0.34 16.90
CA VAL A 368 2.68 0.50 18.11
C VAL A 368 1.75 1.73 18.06
N SER A 369 1.31 2.13 16.85
CA SER A 369 0.62 3.41 16.59
C SER A 369 -0.86 3.46 16.91
#